data_AF-A0A367HHS6-F1
#
_entry.id   AF-A0A367HHS6-F1
#
_cell.length_a   1.000
_cell.length_b   1.000
_cell.length_c   1.000
_cell.angle_alpha   90.00
_cell.angle_beta   90.00
_cell.angle_gamma   90.00
#
_symmetry.space_group_name_H-M   'P 1'
#
loop_
_entity.id
_entity.type
_entity.pdbx_description
1 polymer ?
#
loop_
_entity_poly.entity_id
_entity_poly.type
_entity_poly.pdbx_seq_one_letter_code
_entity_poly.pdbx_strand_id
1 'polypeptide(L)'
;MKAIKRGGILLAALVAVSSAFTGVASADVAPTPRPHHSATAQLTPLTRQNVAPNAAVTCTVGQVRTDRTSSCASGGLRVDFYIEPQHQYQGSANFAWTSNVQLDARNRHRWTDKVTLRLLSTTVAAAELGVATITETCGHCTATGGTPQITTLGTTRNWDIVIDSPGAVTNTDAQAPHLTYEAAPYTPVSIDLGPKLDVRCDNTPRMSPAAAGGCVYPDYTPTYDISVTGPFDQVAWHIDWAQHNLKNHWGWQGHGPALTRTMDQALIRANRRTACPSSIPRPPGKSCDEYPFASTHQGASVNPDFSCHMVPAAQNRLEGRARQSWYNTNRLLENDKFWVNVTNIPTVRSDAAMRPLVQCPYHQTRSVSPWGTAKSLSPFRRKGAPPWPRSSTASPALTSSLPTAPSTSSTSTPSTTSPSTTPPTGSSPRAMTTPRSSALSKAQTSTSPPNSGTAHPPFAWTTGRTSPKSPSPGRRPASPSALAKRAPRKHPC
;
A
#
# COMPACT_ATOMS: atom_id res chain seq x y z
N MET A 1 -36.97 -42.97 -16.51
CA MET A 1 -37.88 -43.88 -17.24
C MET A 1 -37.56 -43.78 -18.72
N LYS A 2 -37.41 -44.93 -19.40
CA LYS A 2 -37.69 -45.24 -20.83
C LYS A 2 -37.28 -44.22 -21.92
N ALA A 3 -36.74 -44.58 -23.07
CA ALA A 3 -36.35 -45.85 -23.66
C ALA A 3 -35.56 -45.53 -24.94
N ILE A 4 -34.58 -46.39 -25.23
CA ILE A 4 -33.84 -46.52 -26.48
C ILE A 4 -34.80 -46.99 -27.58
N LYS A 5 -34.74 -46.40 -28.78
CA LYS A 5 -35.32 -46.99 -30.01
C LYS A 5 -34.21 -47.29 -31.01
N ARG A 6 -34.13 -48.57 -31.36
CA ARG A 6 -33.31 -49.19 -32.40
C ARG A 6 -33.95 -49.01 -33.78
N GLY A 7 -33.09 -49.07 -34.81
CA GLY A 7 -33.40 -49.38 -36.21
C GLY A 7 -32.21 -48.92 -37.06
N GLY A 8 -31.46 -49.74 -37.79
CA GLY A 8 -31.71 -51.08 -38.30
C GLY A 8 -31.64 -51.07 -39.83
N ILE A 9 -30.41 -51.13 -40.37
CA ILE A 9 -29.97 -51.81 -41.61
C ILE A 9 -30.63 -51.38 -42.96
N LEU A 10 -29.81 -50.95 -43.93
CA LEU A 10 -29.62 -51.66 -45.21
C LEU A 10 -28.42 -51.07 -45.98
N LEU A 11 -27.41 -51.92 -46.22
CA LEU A 11 -26.32 -51.66 -47.15
C LEU A 11 -26.82 -51.96 -48.57
N ALA A 12 -26.70 -50.98 -49.47
CA ALA A 12 -26.76 -51.19 -50.91
C ALA A 12 -25.43 -50.69 -51.50
N ALA A 13 -24.63 -51.63 -52.01
CA ALA A 13 -23.37 -51.34 -52.68
C ALA A 13 -23.65 -50.84 -54.10
N LEU A 14 -23.36 -49.56 -54.35
CA LEU A 14 -23.23 -49.02 -55.70
C LEU A 14 -21.74 -48.93 -56.06
N VAL A 15 -21.34 -49.73 -57.04
CA VAL A 15 -20.02 -49.66 -57.69
C VAL A 15 -20.06 -48.47 -58.65
N ALA A 16 -19.45 -47.35 -58.25
CA ALA A 16 -19.22 -46.20 -59.11
C ALA A 16 -17.82 -46.29 -59.73
N VAL A 17 -17.78 -46.49 -61.05
CA VAL A 17 -16.57 -46.40 -61.88
C VAL A 17 -16.09 -44.95 -61.84
N SER A 18 -15.02 -44.68 -61.08
CA SER A 18 -14.40 -43.36 -61.00
C SER A 18 -13.36 -43.22 -62.11
N SER A 19 -13.68 -42.43 -63.13
CA SER A 19 -12.73 -41.98 -64.14
C SER A 19 -11.68 -41.07 -63.48
N ALA A 20 -10.43 -41.55 -63.42
CA ALA A 20 -9.30 -40.78 -62.92
C ALA A 20 -8.92 -39.68 -63.94
N PHE A 21 -9.46 -38.47 -63.75
CA PHE A 21 -8.83 -37.26 -64.27
C PHE A 21 -7.70 -36.86 -63.33
N THR A 22 -6.46 -37.11 -63.73
CA THR A 22 -5.26 -36.48 -63.15
C THR A 22 -5.26 -35.00 -63.54
N GLY A 23 -6.07 -34.20 -62.85
CA GLY A 23 -5.93 -32.75 -62.87
C GLY A 23 -4.66 -32.39 -62.10
N VAL A 24 -3.65 -31.89 -62.81
CA VAL A 24 -2.51 -31.23 -62.17
C VAL A 24 -3.08 -29.97 -61.53
N ALA A 25 -3.40 -30.03 -60.24
CA ALA A 25 -3.76 -28.85 -59.48
C ALA A 25 -2.51 -27.96 -59.47
N SER A 26 -2.51 -26.90 -60.29
CA SER A 26 -1.58 -25.80 -60.11
C SER A 26 -1.72 -25.35 -58.67
N ALA A 27 -0.71 -25.61 -57.86
CA ALA A 27 -0.65 -25.06 -56.51
C ALA A 27 -0.64 -23.54 -56.69
N ASP A 28 -1.78 -22.90 -56.44
CA ASP A 28 -1.87 -21.46 -56.36
C ASP A 28 -0.85 -21.01 -55.30
N VAL A 29 0.27 -20.46 -55.76
CA VAL A 29 1.30 -19.91 -54.89
C VAL A 29 0.62 -18.79 -54.12
N ALA A 30 0.35 -19.02 -52.83
CA ALA A 30 -0.22 -18.01 -51.96
C ALA A 30 0.60 -16.72 -52.10
N PRO A 31 -0.03 -15.56 -52.35
CA PRO A 31 0.68 -14.32 -52.59
C PRO A 31 1.65 -14.06 -51.43
N THR A 32 2.91 -13.81 -51.76
CA THR A 32 3.93 -13.48 -50.76
C THR A 32 3.47 -12.29 -49.94
N PRO A 33 3.45 -12.37 -48.60
CA PRO A 33 3.05 -11.26 -47.74
C PRO A 33 3.85 -10.01 -48.11
N ARG A 34 3.16 -8.89 -48.31
CA ARG A 34 3.83 -7.63 -48.61
C ARG A 34 4.68 -7.20 -47.42
N PRO A 35 5.91 -6.69 -47.65
CA PRO A 35 6.71 -6.16 -46.57
C PRO A 35 5.97 -5.07 -45.81
N HIS A 36 5.99 -5.14 -44.48
CA HIS A 36 5.39 -4.13 -43.61
C HIS A 36 6.31 -3.79 -42.44
N HIS A 37 6.14 -2.60 -41.89
CA HIS A 37 7.01 -2.06 -40.85
C HIS A 37 6.38 -2.30 -39.48
N SER A 38 7.07 -2.97 -38.59
CA SER A 38 6.60 -3.26 -37.23
C SER A 38 7.52 -2.62 -36.17
N ALA A 39 6.98 -2.36 -34.98
CA ALA A 39 7.74 -1.89 -33.84
C ALA A 39 7.36 -2.65 -32.58
N THR A 40 8.32 -2.86 -31.67
CA THR A 40 8.10 -3.50 -30.37
C THR A 40 8.69 -2.65 -29.27
N ALA A 41 8.05 -2.65 -28.09
CA ALA A 41 8.46 -1.85 -26.94
C ALA A 41 8.88 -2.75 -25.77
N GLN A 42 9.94 -2.35 -25.07
CA GLN A 42 10.51 -3.06 -23.93
C GLN A 42 10.84 -2.08 -22.82
N LEU A 43 10.33 -2.33 -21.61
CA LEU A 43 10.61 -1.51 -20.43
C LEU A 43 11.75 -2.10 -19.62
N THR A 44 12.54 -1.21 -19.01
CA THR A 44 13.46 -1.59 -17.94
C THR A 44 12.64 -2.06 -16.73
N PRO A 45 12.92 -3.26 -16.18
CA PRO A 45 12.24 -3.71 -14.96
C PRO A 45 12.42 -2.71 -13.81
N LEU A 46 11.34 -2.46 -13.07
CA LEU A 46 11.35 -1.56 -11.92
C LEU A 46 11.24 -2.34 -10.62
N THR A 47 11.99 -1.88 -9.61
CA THR A 47 11.88 -2.39 -8.24
C THR A 47 10.96 -1.49 -7.42
N ARG A 48 10.03 -2.07 -6.66
CA ARG A 48 9.18 -1.30 -5.74
C ARG A 48 9.94 -1.02 -4.44
N GLN A 49 9.87 0.22 -3.97
CA GLN A 49 10.47 0.63 -2.71
C GLN A 49 9.55 1.58 -1.95
N ASN A 50 9.16 1.19 -0.74
CA ASN A 50 8.47 2.09 0.17
C ASN A 50 9.46 3.12 0.73
N VAL A 51 9.08 4.39 0.71
CA VAL A 51 9.88 5.48 1.27
C VAL A 51 9.67 5.53 2.78
N ALA A 52 10.76 5.82 3.50
CA ALA A 52 10.72 5.97 4.95
C ALA A 52 9.76 7.10 5.37
N PRO A 53 9.15 7.03 6.56
CA PRO A 53 8.31 8.10 7.07
C PRO A 53 9.03 9.46 7.02
N ASN A 54 8.32 10.51 6.60
CA ASN A 54 8.81 11.90 6.47
C ASN A 54 9.91 12.15 5.41
N ALA A 55 10.36 11.13 4.68
CA ALA A 55 11.26 11.33 3.55
C ALA A 55 10.47 11.70 2.28
N ALA A 56 10.98 12.66 1.52
CA ALA A 56 10.35 13.06 0.26
C ALA A 56 10.40 11.91 -0.77
N VAL A 57 9.28 11.66 -1.44
CA VAL A 57 9.23 10.73 -2.57
C VAL A 57 9.88 11.39 -3.78
N THR A 58 11.08 10.91 -4.12
CA THR A 58 11.89 11.39 -5.24
C THR A 58 12.09 10.26 -6.25
N CYS A 59 12.19 10.61 -7.52
CA CYS A 59 12.37 9.65 -8.60
C CYS A 59 13.79 9.08 -8.58
N THR A 60 13.88 7.76 -8.61
CA THR A 60 15.16 7.05 -8.78
C THR A 60 15.01 6.12 -9.98
N VAL A 61 15.96 6.17 -10.92
CA VAL A 61 15.93 5.34 -12.12
C VAL A 61 15.93 3.85 -11.74
N GLY A 62 15.04 3.07 -12.38
CA GLY A 62 14.88 1.64 -12.11
C GLY A 62 14.00 1.33 -10.88
N GLN A 63 13.34 2.33 -10.31
CA GLN A 63 12.52 2.17 -9.12
C GLN A 63 11.12 2.77 -9.28
N VAL A 64 10.18 2.20 -8.53
CA VAL A 64 8.91 2.81 -8.16
C VAL A 64 8.96 3.06 -6.67
N ARG A 65 8.98 4.34 -6.29
CA ARG A 65 9.09 4.78 -4.90
C ARG A 65 7.76 5.32 -4.44
N THR A 66 7.23 4.82 -3.34
CA THR A 66 5.89 5.18 -2.85
C THR A 66 5.90 5.49 -1.36
N ASP A 67 5.10 6.47 -0.97
CA ASP A 67 4.58 6.58 0.40
C ASP A 67 3.04 6.43 0.39
N ARG A 68 2.37 6.84 1.47
CA ARG A 68 0.91 6.71 1.59
C ARG A 68 0.13 7.55 0.55
N THR A 69 0.69 8.65 0.09
CA THR A 69 0.01 9.65 -0.76
C THR A 69 0.82 10.07 -1.98
N SER A 70 2.03 9.57 -2.14
CA SER A 70 2.93 10.03 -3.19
C SER A 70 3.60 8.84 -3.86
N SER A 71 3.80 8.93 -5.18
CA SER A 71 4.58 7.97 -5.93
C SER A 71 5.54 8.69 -6.88
N CYS A 72 6.72 8.10 -7.10
CA CYS A 72 7.46 8.36 -8.30
C CYS A 72 8.02 7.08 -8.92
N ALA A 73 7.76 6.88 -10.20
CA ALA A 73 8.36 5.83 -11.03
C ALA A 73 9.32 6.46 -12.05
N SER A 74 10.46 5.81 -12.30
CA SER A 74 11.35 6.23 -13.39
C SER A 74 12.09 5.03 -13.99
N GLY A 75 12.19 4.99 -15.32
CA GLY A 75 12.80 3.88 -16.04
C GLY A 75 13.25 4.23 -17.45
N GLY A 76 13.83 3.21 -18.10
CA GLY A 76 14.12 3.24 -19.53
C GLY A 76 13.02 2.53 -20.32
N LEU A 77 12.77 3.02 -21.52
CA LEU A 77 11.94 2.37 -22.54
C LEU A 77 12.77 2.23 -23.82
N ARG A 78 12.83 1.03 -24.38
CA ARG A 78 13.43 0.75 -25.69
C ARG A 78 12.33 0.41 -26.67
N VAL A 79 12.35 1.03 -27.85
CA VAL A 79 11.51 0.68 -28.99
C VAL A 79 12.39 0.16 -30.10
N ASP A 80 12.18 -1.08 -30.53
CA ASP A 80 12.88 -1.72 -31.63
C ASP A 80 12.01 -1.73 -32.89
N PHE A 81 12.62 -1.51 -34.06
CA PHE A 81 11.94 -1.35 -35.34
C PHE A 81 12.36 -2.45 -36.31
N TYR A 82 11.40 -3.02 -37.05
CA TYR A 82 11.63 -4.16 -37.96
C TYR A 82 10.90 -3.99 -39.30
N ILE A 83 11.38 -4.71 -40.31
CA ILE A 83 10.64 -4.99 -41.55
C ILE A 83 10.23 -6.47 -41.52
N GLU A 84 8.93 -6.70 -41.62
CA GLU A 84 8.29 -8.01 -41.68
C GLU A 84 8.02 -8.41 -43.14
N PRO A 85 7.87 -9.72 -43.46
CA PRO A 85 7.87 -10.88 -42.55
C PRO A 85 9.25 -11.43 -42.18
N GLN A 86 10.34 -10.90 -42.73
CA GLN A 86 11.69 -11.40 -42.48
C GLN A 86 12.23 -11.04 -41.08
N HIS A 87 11.45 -10.30 -40.28
CA HIS A 87 11.84 -9.78 -38.98
C HIS A 87 13.20 -9.05 -39.02
N GLN A 88 13.44 -8.30 -40.10
CA GLN A 88 14.71 -7.64 -40.35
C GLN A 88 14.82 -6.39 -39.46
N TYR A 89 15.71 -6.44 -38.47
CA TYR A 89 15.99 -5.32 -37.59
C TYR A 89 16.46 -4.07 -38.35
N GLN A 90 15.80 -2.93 -38.10
CA GLN A 90 16.12 -1.63 -38.69
C GLN A 90 16.83 -0.68 -37.71
N GLY A 91 16.61 -0.87 -36.40
CA GLY A 91 17.19 0.00 -35.40
C GLY A 91 16.34 0.14 -34.14
N SER A 92 16.69 1.11 -33.30
CA SER A 92 15.99 1.36 -32.04
C SER A 92 15.86 2.84 -31.69
N ALA A 93 14.97 3.14 -30.74
CA ALA A 93 14.89 4.39 -30.00
C ALA A 93 14.86 4.09 -28.51
N ASN A 94 15.68 4.81 -27.73
CA ASN A 94 15.77 4.65 -26.28
C ASN A 94 15.26 5.92 -25.59
N PHE A 95 14.35 5.75 -24.65
CA PHE A 95 13.73 6.82 -23.89
C PHE A 95 14.04 6.67 -22.41
N ALA A 96 14.20 7.80 -21.72
CA ALA A 96 14.01 7.89 -20.28
C ALA A 96 12.61 8.44 -19.99
N TRP A 97 11.99 7.95 -18.93
CA TRP A 97 10.70 8.47 -18.49
C TRP A 97 10.63 8.60 -16.96
N THR A 98 9.71 9.45 -16.51
CA THR A 98 9.32 9.59 -15.11
C THR A 98 7.81 9.74 -15.00
N SER A 99 7.20 9.26 -13.93
CA SER A 99 5.82 9.54 -13.52
C SER A 99 5.85 9.93 -12.05
N ASN A 100 5.16 11.02 -11.69
CA ASN A 100 5.15 11.56 -10.33
C ASN A 100 3.74 11.97 -9.96
N VAL A 101 3.20 11.28 -8.94
CA VAL A 101 1.82 11.42 -8.51
C VAL A 101 1.79 11.87 -7.05
N GLN A 102 0.97 12.89 -6.79
CA GLN A 102 0.61 13.30 -5.44
C GLN A 102 -0.91 13.17 -5.26
N LEU A 103 -1.32 12.19 -4.46
CA LEU A 103 -2.69 12.01 -3.99
C LEU A 103 -2.97 12.94 -2.81
N ASP A 104 -4.25 13.18 -2.55
CA ASP A 104 -4.73 13.93 -1.40
C ASP A 104 -5.62 13.04 -0.52
N ALA A 105 -5.17 12.80 0.72
CA ALA A 105 -5.91 12.09 1.74
C ALA A 105 -7.23 12.78 2.16
N ARG A 106 -7.48 14.01 1.68
CA ARG A 106 -8.65 14.85 2.00
C ARG A 106 -9.42 15.33 0.77
N ASN A 107 -9.01 14.93 -0.44
CA ASN A 107 -9.75 15.20 -1.66
C ASN A 107 -9.74 13.98 -2.57
N ARG A 108 -10.91 13.35 -2.76
CA ARG A 108 -11.02 12.16 -3.63
C ARG A 108 -11.17 12.48 -5.10
N HIS A 109 -11.46 13.73 -5.45
CA HIS A 109 -12.02 14.03 -6.77
C HIS A 109 -10.98 14.04 -7.86
N ARG A 110 -9.81 14.60 -7.58
CA ARG A 110 -8.85 14.93 -8.63
C ARG A 110 -7.41 14.93 -8.12
N TRP A 111 -6.50 14.37 -8.91
CA TRP A 111 -5.06 14.49 -8.74
C TRP A 111 -4.37 14.57 -10.10
N THR A 112 -3.05 14.72 -10.11
CA THR A 112 -2.26 14.84 -11.34
C THR A 112 -1.12 13.83 -11.31
N ASP A 113 -0.94 13.10 -12.41
CA ASP A 113 0.32 12.43 -12.74
C ASP A 113 1.14 13.33 -13.65
N LYS A 114 2.35 13.68 -13.19
CA LYS A 114 3.34 14.44 -13.95
C LYS A 114 4.28 13.47 -14.65
N VAL A 115 4.03 13.25 -15.94
CA VAL A 115 4.80 12.32 -16.76
C VAL A 115 5.81 13.06 -17.62
N THR A 116 7.05 12.57 -17.66
CA THR A 116 8.06 13.03 -18.61
C THR A 116 8.54 11.90 -19.50
N LEU A 117 8.88 12.23 -20.75
CA LEU A 117 9.48 11.32 -21.71
C LEU A 117 10.59 12.05 -22.46
N ARG A 118 11.80 11.48 -22.49
CA ARG A 118 12.95 12.04 -23.20
C ARG A 118 13.55 11.02 -24.12
N LEU A 119 13.61 11.33 -25.42
CA LEU A 119 14.35 10.53 -26.39
C LEU A 119 15.86 10.73 -26.17
N LEU A 120 16.55 9.68 -25.73
CA LEU A 120 17.98 9.70 -25.39
C LEU A 120 18.85 9.42 -26.61
N SER A 121 18.45 8.44 -27.41
CA SER A 121 19.16 8.02 -28.61
C SER A 121 18.21 7.34 -29.58
N THR A 122 18.52 7.42 -30.87
CA THR A 122 17.88 6.59 -31.88
C THR A 122 18.82 6.30 -33.04
N THR A 123 18.61 5.17 -33.70
CA THR A 123 19.29 4.81 -34.97
C THR A 123 18.34 4.88 -36.17
N VAL A 124 17.08 5.29 -35.96
CA VAL A 124 16.04 5.33 -37.00
C VAL A 124 15.47 6.75 -37.06
N ALA A 125 15.62 7.42 -38.21
CA ALA A 125 15.19 8.81 -38.38
C ALA A 125 13.69 9.02 -38.10
N ALA A 126 12.84 8.03 -38.39
CA ALA A 126 11.42 8.06 -38.08
C ALA A 126 11.12 8.29 -36.59
N ALA A 127 12.03 7.91 -35.70
CA ALA A 127 11.84 8.11 -34.27
C ALA A 127 12.16 9.53 -33.79
N GLU A 128 12.94 10.33 -34.52
CA GLU A 128 13.23 11.73 -34.14
C GLU A 128 12.04 12.68 -34.38
N LEU A 129 11.00 12.19 -35.06
CA LEU A 129 9.74 12.89 -35.30
C LEU A 129 8.52 12.03 -34.93
N GLY A 130 8.73 10.99 -34.11
CA GLY A 130 7.64 10.16 -33.62
C GLY A 130 6.72 10.95 -32.70
N VAL A 131 5.44 10.59 -32.66
CA VAL A 131 4.42 11.24 -31.83
C VAL A 131 4.16 10.38 -30.60
N ALA A 132 4.37 10.96 -29.41
CA ALA A 132 4.05 10.33 -28.13
C ALA A 132 2.76 10.92 -27.57
N THR A 133 1.87 10.05 -27.11
CA THR A 133 0.64 10.41 -26.40
C THR A 133 0.62 9.63 -25.08
N ILE A 134 0.44 10.32 -23.96
CA ILE A 134 0.34 9.71 -22.63
C ILE A 134 -1.11 9.79 -22.15
N THR A 135 -1.69 8.70 -21.71
CA THR A 135 -2.96 8.68 -20.95
C THR A 135 -2.75 7.99 -19.60
N GLU A 136 -3.80 7.77 -18.82
CA GLU A 136 -3.75 6.93 -17.62
C GLU A 136 -4.58 5.67 -17.85
N THR A 137 -4.00 4.50 -17.61
CA THR A 137 -4.75 3.25 -17.54
C THR A 137 -5.37 3.14 -16.16
N CYS A 138 -6.69 3.08 -16.05
CA CYS A 138 -7.40 2.84 -14.79
C CYS A 138 -8.78 2.19 -15.03
N GLY A 139 -9.34 1.58 -13.99
CA GLY A 139 -10.60 0.85 -14.08
C GLY A 139 -11.83 1.75 -14.08
N HIS A 140 -11.91 2.65 -13.09
CA HIS A 140 -13.08 3.49 -12.89
C HIS A 140 -12.80 5.00 -13.02
N CYS A 141 -11.53 5.41 -13.06
CA CYS A 141 -11.16 6.82 -13.20
C CYS A 141 -11.29 7.31 -14.66
N THR A 142 -11.27 8.63 -14.85
CA THR A 142 -11.06 9.24 -16.15
C THR A 142 -9.79 10.06 -16.14
N ALA A 143 -9.14 10.20 -17.30
CA ALA A 143 -7.89 10.93 -17.42
C ALA A 143 -7.94 11.91 -18.59
N THR A 144 -7.36 13.09 -18.40
CA THR A 144 -7.26 14.17 -19.39
C THR A 144 -5.86 14.78 -19.37
N GLY A 145 -5.51 15.62 -20.36
CA GLY A 145 -4.18 16.25 -20.45
C GLY A 145 -3.15 15.49 -21.31
N GLY A 146 -3.53 14.32 -21.81
CA GLY A 146 -2.73 13.47 -22.69
C GLY A 146 -2.58 13.94 -24.13
N THR A 147 -2.21 15.20 -24.36
CA THR A 147 -2.10 15.74 -25.73
C THR A 147 -0.93 15.11 -26.49
N PRO A 148 -1.05 14.77 -27.78
CA PRO A 148 0.07 14.26 -28.57
C PRO A 148 1.24 15.27 -28.65
N GLN A 149 2.47 14.81 -28.48
CA GLN A 149 3.68 15.63 -28.59
C GLN A 149 4.73 14.94 -29.47
N ILE A 150 5.34 15.70 -30.38
CA ILE A 150 6.43 15.23 -31.24
C ILE A 150 7.68 15.01 -30.39
N THR A 151 8.20 13.79 -30.34
CA THR A 151 9.49 13.48 -29.73
C THR A 151 10.63 14.05 -30.59
N THR A 152 11.72 14.46 -29.97
CA THR A 152 12.91 14.98 -30.65
C THR A 152 14.12 14.61 -29.83
N LEU A 153 15.22 14.22 -30.48
CA LEU A 153 16.42 13.76 -29.78
C LEU A 153 16.88 14.77 -28.73
N GLY A 154 17.16 14.28 -27.52
CA GLY A 154 17.62 15.09 -26.39
C GLY A 154 16.55 15.95 -25.71
N THR A 155 15.34 16.08 -26.27
CA THR A 155 14.26 16.93 -25.75
C THR A 155 13.35 16.19 -24.79
N THR A 156 13.02 16.81 -23.66
CA THR A 156 12.07 16.26 -22.68
C THR A 156 10.66 16.77 -22.98
N ARG A 157 9.72 15.84 -23.10
CA ARG A 157 8.28 16.10 -23.21
C ARG A 157 7.63 15.89 -21.86
N ASN A 158 6.60 16.70 -21.59
CA ASN A 158 5.95 16.76 -20.28
C ASN A 158 4.44 16.70 -20.48
N TRP A 159 3.78 15.92 -19.64
CA TRP A 159 2.33 15.84 -19.53
C TRP A 159 1.93 15.99 -18.07
N ASP A 160 0.93 16.83 -17.84
CA ASP A 160 0.19 16.88 -16.58
C ASP A 160 -1.13 16.14 -16.82
N ILE A 161 -1.12 14.82 -16.56
CA ILE A 161 -2.31 13.98 -16.72
C ILE A 161 -3.20 14.20 -15.52
N VAL A 162 -4.35 14.82 -15.75
CA VAL A 162 -5.30 15.08 -14.69
C VAL A 162 -6.29 13.93 -14.61
N ILE A 163 -6.32 13.31 -13.44
CA ILE A 163 -7.09 12.11 -13.17
C ILE A 163 -8.26 12.49 -12.28
N ASP A 164 -9.46 12.15 -12.73
CA ASP A 164 -10.71 12.38 -12.03
C ASP A 164 -11.28 11.02 -11.54
N SER A 165 -11.50 10.90 -10.23
CA SER A 165 -12.13 9.71 -9.65
C SER A 165 -13.63 9.70 -9.95
N PRO A 166 -14.24 8.55 -10.25
CA PRO A 166 -15.68 8.44 -10.57
C PRO A 166 -16.58 8.81 -9.38
N GLY A 167 -16.05 8.76 -8.16
CA GLY A 167 -16.70 9.27 -6.95
C GLY A 167 -17.80 8.39 -6.33
N ALA A 168 -18.04 8.71 -5.04
CA ALA A 168 -19.08 8.27 -4.10
C ALA A 168 -18.98 6.89 -3.40
N VAL A 169 -18.09 5.99 -3.81
CA VAL A 169 -17.84 4.73 -3.08
C VAL A 169 -16.36 4.54 -2.82
N THR A 170 -16.02 3.65 -1.88
CA THR A 170 -14.64 3.15 -1.76
C THR A 170 -14.33 2.32 -3.00
N ASN A 171 -13.44 2.83 -3.85
CA ASN A 171 -12.93 2.12 -5.02
C ASN A 171 -11.40 2.03 -4.95
N THR A 172 -10.85 0.94 -5.45
CA THR A 172 -9.42 0.78 -5.67
C THR A 172 -9.19 0.59 -7.16
N ASP A 173 -8.42 1.48 -7.77
CA ASP A 173 -8.05 1.42 -9.17
C ASP A 173 -6.56 1.10 -9.32
N ALA A 174 -6.24 0.10 -10.12
CA ALA A 174 -4.87 -0.17 -10.55
C ALA A 174 -4.49 0.81 -11.66
N GLN A 175 -3.58 1.75 -11.36
CA GLN A 175 -3.24 2.90 -12.21
C GLN A 175 -1.81 2.82 -12.74
N ALA A 176 -1.61 3.15 -14.02
CA ALA A 176 -0.31 3.38 -14.60
C ALA A 176 -0.40 4.34 -15.80
N PRO A 177 0.61 5.18 -16.05
CA PRO A 177 0.67 6.00 -17.24
C PRO A 177 0.81 5.12 -18.49
N HIS A 178 0.00 5.36 -19.50
CA HIS A 178 -0.03 4.58 -20.73
C HIS A 178 0.53 5.39 -21.89
N LEU A 179 1.56 4.87 -22.55
CA LEU A 179 2.15 5.46 -23.73
C LEU A 179 1.61 4.81 -24.99
N THR A 180 1.08 5.64 -25.90
CA THR A 180 0.97 5.32 -27.32
C THR A 180 2.04 6.10 -28.06
N TYR A 181 2.91 5.40 -28.79
CA TYR A 181 4.00 6.02 -29.57
C TYR A 181 3.93 5.60 -31.04
N GLU A 182 3.88 6.59 -31.91
CA GLU A 182 3.73 6.43 -33.35
C GLU A 182 4.97 6.96 -34.08
N ALA A 183 5.59 6.13 -34.91
CA ALA A 183 6.73 6.54 -35.73
C ALA A 183 6.53 5.95 -37.13
N ALA A 184 5.86 6.67 -38.02
CA ALA A 184 5.57 6.19 -39.37
C ALA A 184 6.88 5.87 -40.14
N PRO A 185 6.93 4.80 -40.93
CA PRO A 185 5.82 3.92 -41.34
C PRO A 185 5.55 2.73 -40.40
N TYR A 186 6.21 2.65 -39.24
CA TYR A 186 6.08 1.52 -38.32
C TYR A 186 4.72 1.51 -37.60
N THR A 187 4.22 0.32 -37.27
CA THR A 187 3.03 0.16 -36.43
C THR A 187 3.22 0.87 -35.07
N PRO A 188 2.19 1.56 -34.54
CA PRO A 188 2.24 2.16 -33.21
C PRO A 188 2.58 1.13 -32.12
N VAL A 189 3.33 1.56 -31.11
CA VAL A 189 3.50 0.80 -29.87
C VAL A 189 2.58 1.36 -28.79
N SER A 190 2.01 0.49 -27.95
CA SER A 190 1.13 0.87 -26.83
C SER A 190 1.52 0.09 -25.59
N ILE A 191 1.87 0.77 -24.49
CA ILE A 191 2.47 0.14 -23.30
C ILE A 191 2.22 0.96 -22.03
N ASP A 192 1.94 0.29 -20.91
CA ASP A 192 1.92 0.92 -19.58
C ASP A 192 3.35 1.17 -19.09
N LEU A 193 3.69 2.41 -18.76
CA LEU A 193 4.98 2.83 -18.23
C LEU A 193 5.09 2.42 -16.75
N GLY A 194 5.61 1.22 -16.52
CA GLY A 194 5.85 0.67 -15.19
C GLY A 194 4.69 -0.17 -14.65
N PRO A 195 4.82 -0.69 -13.42
CA PRO A 195 3.79 -1.53 -12.82
C PRO A 195 2.60 -0.69 -12.34
N LYS A 196 1.39 -1.25 -12.46
CA LYS A 196 0.18 -0.59 -11.94
C LYS A 196 0.22 -0.44 -10.42
N LEU A 197 -0.06 0.75 -9.92
CA LEU A 197 -0.20 1.05 -8.51
C LEU A 197 -1.67 1.13 -8.13
N ASP A 198 -2.04 0.46 -7.05
CA ASP A 198 -3.38 0.54 -6.52
C ASP A 198 -3.59 1.91 -5.85
N VAL A 199 -4.60 2.64 -6.29
CA VAL A 199 -5.04 3.90 -5.69
C VAL A 199 -6.43 3.68 -5.14
N ARG A 200 -6.56 3.76 -3.81
CA ARG A 200 -7.86 3.69 -3.15
C ARG A 200 -8.38 5.09 -2.89
N CYS A 201 -9.53 5.39 -3.47
CA CYS A 201 -10.30 6.59 -3.18
C CYS A 201 -11.58 6.21 -2.42
N ASP A 202 -12.01 7.04 -1.46
CA ASP A 202 -13.25 6.80 -0.73
C ASP A 202 -13.90 8.10 -0.23
N ASN A 203 -15.14 8.01 0.24
CA ASN A 203 -15.91 9.12 0.79
C ASN A 203 -16.24 8.96 2.29
N THR A 204 -15.49 8.13 3.03
CA THR A 204 -15.79 7.81 4.43
C THR A 204 -15.93 9.08 5.26
N PRO A 205 -17.15 9.42 5.72
CA PRO A 205 -17.43 10.72 6.34
C PRO A 205 -16.88 10.84 7.76
N ARG A 206 -16.47 9.72 8.36
CA ARG A 206 -15.90 9.66 9.72
C ARG A 206 -14.40 9.93 9.77
N MET A 207 -13.77 10.15 8.61
CA MET A 207 -12.34 10.42 8.47
C MET A 207 -12.13 11.89 8.13
N SER A 208 -11.82 12.72 9.14
CA SER A 208 -11.68 14.18 9.03
C SER A 208 -13.00 14.92 8.66
N PRO A 209 -13.18 16.23 8.94
CA PRO A 209 -14.33 17.00 8.47
C PRO A 209 -14.43 17.16 6.93
N ALA A 210 -13.51 16.55 6.17
CA ALA A 210 -13.41 16.69 4.73
C ALA A 210 -14.56 15.93 4.04
N ALA A 211 -15.61 16.66 3.67
CA ALA A 211 -16.77 16.15 2.92
C ALA A 211 -16.37 15.49 1.57
N ALA A 212 -15.21 15.88 1.03
CA ALA A 212 -14.69 15.42 -0.26
C ALA A 212 -14.08 14.01 -0.21
N GLY A 213 -13.91 13.35 0.95
CA GLY A 213 -13.24 12.05 0.98
C GLY A 213 -11.74 12.16 0.71
N GLY A 214 -11.08 11.15 0.14
CA GLY A 214 -9.64 11.21 -0.17
C GLY A 214 -9.10 9.96 -0.85
N CYS A 215 -7.89 10.06 -1.38
CA CYS A 215 -7.18 8.96 -2.06
C CYS A 215 -5.83 8.66 -1.41
N VAL A 216 -5.43 7.39 -1.39
CA VAL A 216 -4.16 6.88 -0.85
C VAL A 216 -3.69 5.66 -1.63
N TYR A 217 -2.40 5.33 -1.53
CA TYR A 217 -1.86 4.02 -1.91
C TYR A 217 -2.10 3.03 -0.76
N PRO A 218 -3.09 2.12 -0.87
CA PRO A 218 -3.49 1.25 0.23
C PRO A 218 -2.40 0.22 0.59
N ASP A 219 -1.56 -0.15 -0.38
CA ASP A 219 -0.45 -1.10 -0.21
C ASP A 219 0.68 -0.58 0.68
N TYR A 220 0.83 0.74 0.77
CA TYR A 220 1.78 1.34 1.70
C TYR A 220 1.25 1.20 3.13
N THR A 221 2.01 0.52 3.99
CA THR A 221 1.71 0.36 5.42
C THR A 221 2.41 1.48 6.21
N PRO A 222 1.70 2.53 6.65
CA PRO A 222 2.32 3.66 7.35
C PRO A 222 2.71 3.30 8.79
N THR A 223 3.62 4.09 9.35
CA THR A 223 4.15 3.92 10.71
C THR A 223 3.72 5.08 11.61
N TYR A 224 3.14 4.77 12.77
CA TYR A 224 2.80 5.72 13.81
C TYR A 224 3.97 5.84 14.79
N ASP A 225 4.68 6.95 14.73
CA ASP A 225 5.78 7.25 15.66
C ASP A 225 5.25 7.79 16.98
N ILE A 226 5.71 7.20 18.08
CA ILE A 226 5.40 7.62 19.45
C ILE A 226 6.68 7.66 20.27
N SER A 227 6.90 8.71 21.07
CA SER A 227 8.17 8.92 21.76
C SER A 227 8.07 8.71 23.27
N VAL A 228 9.04 8.00 23.85
CA VAL A 228 9.18 7.82 25.32
C VAL A 228 9.68 9.07 26.05
N THR A 229 10.06 10.12 25.32
CA THR A 229 10.38 11.44 25.88
C THR A 229 9.34 12.49 25.49
N GLY A 230 8.24 12.07 24.88
CA GLY A 230 7.16 12.93 24.40
C GLY A 230 6.09 13.26 25.44
N PRO A 231 5.04 13.99 25.05
CA PRO A 231 3.98 14.46 25.96
C PRO A 231 3.07 13.35 26.52
N PHE A 232 3.21 12.12 26.04
CA PHE A 232 2.48 10.93 26.49
C PHE A 232 3.42 9.72 26.64
N ASP A 233 4.60 9.97 27.22
CA ASP A 233 5.66 9.00 27.48
C ASP A 233 5.22 7.69 28.16
N GLN A 234 4.31 7.70 29.15
CA GLN A 234 3.90 6.45 29.80
C GLN A 234 3.09 5.54 28.87
N VAL A 235 2.37 6.12 27.91
CA VAL A 235 1.69 5.33 26.85
C VAL A 235 2.74 4.74 25.91
N ALA A 236 3.76 5.53 25.52
CA ALA A 236 4.87 5.05 24.70
C ALA A 236 5.61 3.87 25.35
N TRP A 237 5.93 3.99 26.64
CA TRP A 237 6.56 2.92 27.41
C TRP A 237 5.68 1.67 27.55
N HIS A 238 4.36 1.84 27.69
CA HIS A 238 3.45 0.70 27.69
C HIS A 238 3.46 -0.03 26.34
N ILE A 239 3.44 0.71 25.23
CA ILE A 239 3.53 0.12 23.89
C ILE A 239 4.87 -0.60 23.69
N ASP A 240 5.99 0.01 24.09
CA ASP A 240 7.33 -0.63 24.02
C ASP A 240 7.33 -1.94 24.81
N TRP A 241 6.84 -1.90 26.05
CA TRP A 241 6.75 -3.10 26.88
C TRP A 241 5.88 -4.18 26.20
N ALA A 242 4.71 -3.80 25.69
CA ALA A 242 3.81 -4.75 25.03
C ALA A 242 4.43 -5.34 23.76
N GLN A 243 5.08 -4.52 22.93
CA GLN A 243 5.79 -4.99 21.75
C GLN A 243 6.91 -5.98 22.08
N HIS A 244 7.62 -5.80 23.20
CA HIS A 244 8.73 -6.69 23.58
C HIS A 244 8.29 -7.96 24.33
N ASN A 245 7.18 -7.90 25.08
CA ASN A 245 6.81 -8.96 26.03
C ASN A 245 5.57 -9.76 25.62
N LEU A 246 4.72 -9.22 24.74
CA LEU A 246 3.61 -10.00 24.17
C LEU A 246 4.13 -10.98 23.13
N LYS A 247 3.48 -12.14 23.04
CA LYS A 247 3.94 -13.28 22.25
C LYS A 247 4.10 -12.93 20.77
N ASN A 248 3.21 -12.12 20.22
CA ASN A 248 3.17 -11.86 18.78
C ASN A 248 3.82 -10.54 18.37
N HIS A 249 4.38 -9.75 19.30
CA HIS A 249 5.08 -8.49 18.98
C HIS A 249 4.26 -7.52 18.09
N TRP A 250 2.95 -7.42 18.36
CA TRP A 250 2.00 -6.73 17.49
C TRP A 250 2.40 -5.30 17.13
N GLY A 251 2.36 -4.96 15.84
CA GLY A 251 2.69 -3.63 15.35
C GLY A 251 4.17 -3.26 15.39
N TRP A 252 5.06 -4.17 15.80
CA TRP A 252 6.50 -3.95 15.79
C TRP A 252 7.10 -4.42 14.46
N GLN A 253 7.46 -3.46 13.61
CA GLN A 253 8.00 -3.73 12.29
C GLN A 253 9.30 -4.56 12.36
N GLY A 254 9.34 -5.66 11.62
CA GLY A 254 10.49 -6.59 11.60
C GLY A 254 10.45 -7.68 12.66
N HIS A 255 9.52 -7.62 13.62
CA HIS A 255 9.42 -8.58 14.73
C HIS A 255 8.05 -9.29 14.79
N GLY A 256 6.98 -8.56 14.51
CA GLY A 256 5.62 -9.08 14.48
C GLY A 256 4.83 -8.60 13.28
N PRO A 257 3.56 -9.03 13.14
CA PRO A 257 2.66 -8.53 12.11
C PRO A 257 2.19 -7.11 12.43
N ALA A 258 1.86 -6.35 11.37
CA ALA A 258 1.28 -5.02 11.48
C ALA A 258 -0.06 -5.07 12.23
N LEU A 259 -0.42 -3.96 12.86
CA LEU A 259 -1.77 -3.76 13.36
C LEU A 259 -2.71 -3.52 12.18
N THR A 260 -3.96 -3.96 12.31
CA THR A 260 -4.99 -3.74 11.31
C THR A 260 -6.10 -2.91 11.94
N ARG A 261 -6.40 -1.75 11.36
CA ARG A 261 -7.43 -0.82 11.84
C ARG A 261 -8.83 -1.43 11.71
N THR A 262 -9.63 -1.31 12.77
CA THR A 262 -11.08 -1.59 12.72
C THR A 262 -11.92 -0.38 13.13
N MET A 263 -12.77 0.11 12.24
CA MET A 263 -13.78 1.14 12.45
C MET A 263 -15.10 0.61 13.03
N ASP A 264 -15.27 -0.71 13.16
CA ASP A 264 -16.44 -1.32 13.80
C ASP A 264 -16.54 -0.91 15.28
N GLN A 265 -17.56 -0.11 15.58
CA GLN A 265 -17.80 0.39 16.93
C GLN A 265 -18.17 -0.72 17.92
N ALA A 266 -18.76 -1.83 17.47
CA ALA A 266 -19.06 -2.97 18.33
C ALA A 266 -17.76 -3.65 18.76
N LEU A 267 -16.88 -3.98 17.81
CA LEU A 267 -15.56 -4.55 18.10
C LEU A 267 -14.69 -3.63 18.96
N ILE A 268 -14.63 -2.33 18.65
CA ILE A 268 -13.88 -1.36 19.48
C ILE A 268 -14.38 -1.37 20.93
N ARG A 269 -15.70 -1.36 21.15
CA ARG A 269 -16.28 -1.42 22.51
C ARG A 269 -16.01 -2.76 23.19
N ALA A 270 -16.03 -3.86 22.46
CA ALA A 270 -15.67 -5.18 22.98
C ALA A 270 -14.20 -5.18 23.43
N ASN A 271 -13.27 -4.74 22.58
CA ASN A 271 -11.85 -4.64 22.89
C ASN A 271 -11.59 -3.82 24.16
N ARG A 272 -12.21 -2.64 24.30
CA ARG A 272 -12.08 -1.81 25.50
C ARG A 272 -12.62 -2.49 26.76
N ARG A 273 -13.77 -3.16 26.66
CA ARG A 273 -14.38 -3.85 27.80
C ARG A 273 -13.54 -5.05 28.25
N THR A 274 -12.89 -5.74 27.33
CA THR A 274 -12.02 -6.87 27.66
C THR A 274 -10.69 -6.42 28.25
N ALA A 275 -10.02 -5.43 27.64
CA ALA A 275 -8.72 -4.95 28.14
C ALA A 275 -8.86 -4.11 29.42
N CYS A 276 -9.85 -3.22 29.45
CA CYS A 276 -10.01 -2.19 30.47
C CYS A 276 -11.43 -2.18 31.07
N PRO A 277 -11.94 -3.30 31.63
CA PRO A 277 -13.27 -3.33 32.23
C PRO A 277 -13.44 -2.29 33.35
N SER A 278 -14.70 -1.91 33.63
CA SER A 278 -15.03 -0.98 34.70
C SER A 278 -14.70 -1.53 36.10
N SER A 279 -14.62 -2.87 36.23
CA SER A 279 -14.28 -3.56 37.48
C SER A 279 -12.84 -3.35 37.94
N ILE A 280 -11.93 -2.93 37.06
CA ILE A 280 -10.54 -2.65 37.43
C ILE A 280 -10.46 -1.27 38.09
N PRO A 281 -9.98 -1.16 39.35
CA PRO A 281 -9.80 0.11 40.02
C PRO A 281 -8.87 1.04 39.25
N ARG A 282 -9.27 2.29 39.08
CA ARG A 282 -8.47 3.35 38.45
C ARG A 282 -7.98 4.30 39.54
N PRO A 283 -6.69 4.31 39.88
CA PRO A 283 -6.16 5.27 40.84
C PRO A 283 -6.47 6.72 40.43
N PRO A 284 -6.57 7.66 41.39
CA PRO A 284 -6.78 9.07 41.07
C PRO A 284 -5.78 9.59 40.03
N GLY A 285 -6.30 10.26 38.99
CA GLY A 285 -5.49 10.82 37.90
C GLY A 285 -4.96 9.80 36.87
N LYS A 286 -5.29 8.51 37.00
CA LYS A 286 -4.89 7.46 36.07
C LYS A 286 -6.07 6.94 35.24
N SER A 287 -5.78 6.44 34.04
CA SER A 287 -6.71 5.68 33.21
C SER A 287 -6.04 4.41 32.69
N CYS A 288 -6.86 3.40 32.41
CA CYS A 288 -6.41 2.16 31.79
C CYS A 288 -6.10 2.43 30.31
N ASP A 289 -4.93 2.02 29.87
CA ASP A 289 -4.47 2.01 28.49
C ASP A 289 -4.30 0.56 28.02
N GLU A 290 -4.55 0.31 26.74
CA GLU A 290 -4.60 -1.04 26.16
C GLU A 290 -3.73 -1.16 24.90
N TYR A 291 -3.00 -2.27 24.79
CA TYR A 291 -2.26 -2.62 23.58
C TYR A 291 -2.36 -4.12 23.26
N PRO A 292 -2.67 -4.55 22.03
CA PRO A 292 -3.01 -3.75 20.84
C PRO A 292 -4.19 -2.81 21.04
N PHE A 293 -4.19 -1.67 20.33
CA PHE A 293 -5.21 -0.64 20.53
C PHE A 293 -6.63 -1.18 20.32
N ALA A 294 -7.61 -0.69 21.08
CA ALA A 294 -9.00 -1.09 20.87
C ALA A 294 -9.53 -0.81 19.44
N SER A 295 -8.91 0.16 18.76
CA SER A 295 -9.12 0.51 17.36
C SER A 295 -8.53 -0.48 16.35
N THR A 296 -8.16 -1.70 16.74
CA THR A 296 -7.54 -2.72 15.88
C THR A 296 -8.22 -4.08 15.94
N HIS A 297 -8.05 -4.90 14.89
CA HIS A 297 -8.51 -6.28 14.85
C HIS A 297 -7.71 -7.21 15.77
N GLN A 298 -6.57 -6.77 16.28
CA GLN A 298 -5.72 -7.51 17.22
C GLN A 298 -6.08 -7.20 18.68
N GLY A 299 -7.10 -6.37 18.92
CA GLY A 299 -7.51 -5.95 20.26
C GLY A 299 -8.05 -7.09 21.13
N ALA A 300 -8.11 -6.82 22.43
CA ALA A 300 -8.27 -7.82 23.49
C ALA A 300 -9.51 -8.72 23.41
N SER A 301 -10.60 -8.32 22.74
CA SER A 301 -11.83 -9.13 22.72
C SER A 301 -11.76 -10.32 21.77
N VAL A 302 -10.81 -10.31 20.84
CA VAL A 302 -10.60 -11.36 19.84
C VAL A 302 -9.21 -11.98 19.93
N ASN A 303 -8.39 -11.53 20.88
CA ASN A 303 -7.01 -11.93 21.05
C ASN A 303 -6.64 -11.90 22.55
N PRO A 304 -6.20 -13.03 23.16
CA PRO A 304 -5.75 -13.06 24.55
C PRO A 304 -4.34 -12.49 24.76
N ASP A 305 -3.59 -12.24 23.68
CA ASP A 305 -2.24 -11.65 23.70
C ASP A 305 -2.33 -10.12 23.63
N PHE A 306 -2.72 -9.52 24.74
CA PHE A 306 -2.81 -8.08 24.95
C PHE A 306 -2.18 -7.68 26.29
N SER A 307 -1.96 -6.40 26.47
CA SER A 307 -1.53 -5.80 27.73
C SER A 307 -2.44 -4.63 28.08
N CYS A 308 -2.53 -4.34 29.37
CA CYS A 308 -3.07 -3.07 29.83
C CYS A 308 -2.34 -2.54 31.06
N HIS A 309 -2.24 -1.22 31.13
CA HIS A 309 -1.54 -0.49 32.18
C HIS A 309 -2.27 0.78 32.60
N MET A 310 -2.10 1.18 33.86
CA MET A 310 -2.61 2.45 34.39
C MET A 310 -1.61 3.58 34.15
N VAL A 311 -1.94 4.43 33.18
CA VAL A 311 -1.15 5.59 32.76
C VAL A 311 -1.84 6.89 33.19
N PRO A 312 -1.18 8.06 33.21
CA PRO A 312 -1.81 9.33 33.54
C PRO A 312 -2.94 9.62 32.56
N ALA A 313 -4.14 9.91 33.07
CA ALA A 313 -5.33 10.08 32.25
C ALA A 313 -5.18 11.20 31.20
N ALA A 314 -4.42 12.25 31.54
CA ALA A 314 -4.08 13.33 30.62
C ALA A 314 -3.26 12.82 29.42
N GLN A 315 -2.24 11.99 29.66
CA GLN A 315 -1.38 11.44 28.60
C GLN A 315 -2.15 10.49 27.68
N ASN A 316 -2.93 9.58 28.25
CA ASN A 316 -3.75 8.63 27.49
C ASN A 316 -4.75 9.37 26.58
N ARG A 317 -5.43 10.40 27.11
CA ARG A 317 -6.33 11.25 26.31
C ARG A 317 -5.61 12.00 25.20
N LEU A 318 -4.40 12.52 25.46
CA LEU A 318 -3.60 13.24 24.46
C LEU A 318 -3.14 12.30 23.35
N GLU A 319 -2.64 11.12 23.71
CA GLU A 319 -2.23 10.10 22.75
C GLU A 319 -3.42 9.67 21.87
N GLY A 320 -4.59 9.39 22.45
CA GLY A 320 -5.76 9.01 21.67
C GLY A 320 -6.19 10.07 20.65
N ARG A 321 -6.01 11.36 20.97
CA ARG A 321 -6.23 12.47 20.01
C ARG A 321 -5.17 12.50 18.93
N ALA A 322 -3.89 12.34 19.29
CA ALA A 322 -2.78 12.32 18.36
C ALA A 322 -2.92 11.15 17.36
N ARG A 323 -3.21 9.95 17.85
CA ARG A 323 -3.45 8.76 17.02
C ARG A 323 -4.64 8.92 16.09
N GLN A 324 -5.76 9.51 16.56
CA GLN A 324 -6.90 9.79 15.69
C GLN A 324 -6.55 10.80 14.59
N SER A 325 -5.78 11.84 14.90
CA SER A 325 -5.28 12.79 13.91
C SER A 325 -4.35 12.12 12.88
N TRP A 326 -3.52 11.19 13.35
CA TRP A 326 -2.63 10.41 12.51
C TRP A 326 -3.39 9.44 11.58
N TYR A 327 -4.42 8.75 12.10
CA TYR A 327 -5.35 7.96 11.27
C TYR A 327 -5.98 8.80 10.16
N ASN A 328 -6.42 10.02 10.49
CA ASN A 328 -7.04 10.92 9.52
C ASN A 328 -6.04 11.39 8.45
N THR A 329 -4.80 11.70 8.85
CA THR A 329 -3.76 12.19 7.94
C THR A 329 -3.31 11.11 6.94
N ASN A 330 -3.22 9.85 7.40
CA ASN A 330 -2.88 8.70 6.56
C ASN A 330 -4.10 8.04 5.90
N ARG A 331 -5.30 8.60 6.14
CA ARG A 331 -6.59 8.06 5.71
C ARG A 331 -6.73 6.55 5.96
N LEU A 332 -6.47 6.14 7.20
CA LEU A 332 -6.54 4.75 7.64
C LEU A 332 -7.98 4.30 7.91
N LEU A 333 -8.53 3.49 7.01
CA LEU A 333 -9.87 2.92 7.04
C LEU A 333 -9.89 1.52 7.68
N GLU A 334 -11.07 0.88 7.66
CA GLU A 334 -11.21 -0.54 7.95
C GLU A 334 -10.18 -1.37 7.16
N ASN A 335 -9.58 -2.35 7.82
CA ASN A 335 -8.61 -3.29 7.25
C ASN A 335 -7.26 -2.68 6.83
N ASP A 336 -7.06 -1.36 6.94
CA ASP A 336 -5.74 -0.80 6.69
C ASP A 336 -4.74 -1.26 7.73
N LYS A 337 -3.56 -1.66 7.26
CA LYS A 337 -2.44 -2.04 8.10
C LYS A 337 -1.63 -0.82 8.52
N PHE A 338 -1.03 -0.88 9.71
CA PHE A 338 -0.04 0.10 10.15
C PHE A 338 0.93 -0.48 11.17
N TRP A 339 2.10 0.15 11.25
CA TRP A 339 3.12 -0.11 12.27
C TRP A 339 3.05 0.93 13.38
N VAL A 340 3.60 0.60 14.55
CA VAL A 340 3.83 1.55 15.64
C VAL A 340 5.31 1.49 15.99
N ASN A 341 5.98 2.63 15.91
CA ASN A 341 7.40 2.74 16.17
C ASN A 341 7.62 3.59 17.43
N VAL A 342 8.21 2.96 18.45
CA VAL A 342 8.55 3.66 19.70
C VAL A 342 9.94 4.28 19.56
N THR A 343 10.01 5.59 19.68
CA THR A 343 11.21 6.40 19.39
C THR A 343 11.83 7.00 20.64
N ASN A 344 13.10 7.40 20.54
CA ASN A 344 13.91 8.00 21.61
C ASN A 344 14.08 7.09 22.84
N ILE A 345 14.09 5.77 22.63
CA ILE A 345 14.38 4.80 23.69
C ILE A 345 15.84 4.97 24.12
N PRO A 346 16.13 5.21 25.42
CA PRO A 346 17.51 5.28 25.91
C PRO A 346 18.28 3.99 25.65
N THR A 347 19.56 4.10 25.29
CA THR A 347 20.46 2.96 25.06
C THR A 347 20.64 2.08 26.30
N VAL A 348 20.50 2.67 27.49
CA VAL A 348 20.40 1.95 28.77
C VAL A 348 19.02 2.20 29.33
N ARG A 349 18.17 1.17 29.36
CA ARG A 349 16.88 1.21 30.07
C ARG A 349 17.17 1.19 31.57
N SER A 350 17.26 2.35 32.19
CA SER A 350 17.28 2.41 33.65
C SER A 350 15.87 2.23 34.20
N ASP A 351 15.74 1.56 35.35
CA ASP A 351 14.45 1.45 36.07
C ASP A 351 13.86 2.84 36.40
N ALA A 352 14.71 3.88 36.45
CA ALA A 352 14.29 5.27 36.61
C ALA A 352 13.65 5.87 35.34
N ALA A 353 14.06 5.44 34.14
CA ALA A 353 13.49 5.89 32.87
C ALA A 353 12.11 5.27 32.62
N MET A 354 11.91 4.04 33.07
CA MET A 354 10.63 3.34 33.01
C MET A 354 9.83 3.65 34.29
N ARG A 355 9.14 4.80 34.33
CA ARG A 355 8.23 5.12 35.46
C ARG A 355 7.33 3.89 35.68
N PRO A 356 7.22 3.36 36.91
CA PRO A 356 6.61 2.05 37.12
C PRO A 356 5.19 2.04 36.55
N LEU A 357 5.03 1.29 35.46
CA LEU A 357 3.74 1.11 34.84
C LEU A 357 2.95 0.15 35.72
N VAL A 358 1.86 0.63 36.31
CA VAL A 358 1.01 -0.24 37.13
C VAL A 358 0.20 -1.12 36.19
N GLN A 359 0.57 -2.40 36.10
CA GLN A 359 -0.15 -3.38 35.30
C GLN A 359 -1.58 -3.54 35.82
N CYS A 360 -2.53 -3.76 34.92
CA CYS A 360 -3.87 -4.11 35.35
C CYS A 360 -3.89 -5.48 36.08
N PRO A 361 -4.72 -5.64 37.12
CA PRO A 361 -4.80 -6.87 37.91
C PRO A 361 -5.28 -8.11 37.14
N TYR A 362 -5.79 -7.99 35.91
CA TYR A 362 -6.38 -9.13 35.18
C TYR A 362 -5.36 -10.04 34.47
N HIS A 363 -4.06 -9.68 34.44
CA HIS A 363 -3.03 -10.45 33.73
C HIS A 363 -2.19 -11.40 34.58
N GLN A 364 -2.62 -11.77 35.79
CA GLN A 364 -1.96 -12.86 36.53
C GLN A 364 -2.38 -14.24 36.01
N THR A 365 -2.20 -14.51 34.71
CA THR A 365 -1.88 -15.88 34.30
C THR A 365 -0.40 -16.11 34.62
N ARG A 366 -0.12 -16.58 35.85
CA ARG A 366 1.15 -17.16 36.31
C ARG A 366 2.40 -16.74 35.50
N SER A 367 2.88 -15.50 35.69
CA SER A 367 4.28 -15.19 35.41
C SER A 367 5.10 -15.59 36.62
N VAL A 368 6.02 -16.54 36.43
CA VAL A 368 7.09 -16.84 37.39
C VAL A 368 8.00 -15.61 37.41
N SER A 369 8.15 -14.96 38.56
CA SER A 369 9.14 -13.89 38.73
C SER A 369 10.56 -14.45 38.54
N PRO A 370 11.47 -13.77 37.81
CA PRO A 370 12.88 -14.17 37.79
C PRO A 370 13.67 -13.70 39.02
N TRP A 371 13.08 -12.92 39.93
CA TRP A 371 13.80 -12.37 41.09
C TRP A 371 12.91 -12.39 42.33
N GLY A 372 13.20 -13.33 43.24
CA GLY A 372 12.51 -13.45 44.52
C GLY A 372 12.94 -14.69 45.29
N THR A 373 13.96 -14.54 46.13
CA THR A 373 14.48 -15.51 47.10
C THR A 373 13.38 -16.23 47.87
N ALA A 374 13.46 -17.56 47.87
CA ALA A 374 12.58 -18.45 48.59
C ALA A 374 12.57 -18.17 50.10
N LYS A 375 11.39 -17.95 50.67
CA LYS A 375 11.14 -18.19 52.10
C LYS A 375 10.15 -19.35 52.24
N SER A 376 10.67 -20.40 52.87
CA SER A 376 9.98 -21.61 53.33
C SER A 376 8.83 -21.28 54.29
N LEU A 377 7.65 -21.85 54.03
CA LEU A 377 6.65 -22.11 55.08
C LEU A 377 6.02 -23.50 54.87
N SER A 378 6.11 -24.29 55.93
CA SER A 378 5.60 -25.67 56.13
C SER A 378 4.08 -25.73 56.33
N PRO A 379 3.45 -26.93 56.33
CA PRO A 379 2.11 -27.15 55.79
C PRO A 379 0.99 -27.11 56.84
N PHE A 380 -0.19 -26.62 56.43
CA PHE A 380 -1.41 -26.78 57.20
C PHE A 380 -2.34 -27.86 56.60
N ARG A 381 -2.96 -28.59 57.53
CA ARG A 381 -3.65 -29.88 57.45
C ARG A 381 -4.94 -29.89 56.61
N ARG A 382 -5.21 -31.07 56.02
CA ARG A 382 -6.46 -31.55 55.39
C ARG A 382 -7.66 -31.60 56.34
N LYS A 383 -8.87 -31.36 55.81
CA LYS A 383 -10.17 -32.07 56.00
C LYS A 383 -11.09 -31.62 54.85
N GLY A 384 -11.94 -32.37 54.14
CA GLY A 384 -12.34 -33.77 54.07
C GLY A 384 -13.46 -33.83 52.99
N ALA A 385 -13.42 -34.83 52.10
CA ALA A 385 -14.54 -35.25 51.23
C ALA A 385 -15.34 -36.35 51.98
N PRO A 386 -16.61 -36.67 51.67
CA PRO A 386 -17.00 -37.51 50.49
C PRO A 386 -18.50 -37.34 50.07
N PRO A 387 -19.18 -38.29 49.36
CA PRO A 387 -18.83 -39.08 48.16
C PRO A 387 -19.84 -38.90 46.99
N TRP A 388 -19.47 -39.50 45.85
CA TRP A 388 -20.25 -39.71 44.63
C TRP A 388 -21.46 -40.66 44.79
N PRO A 389 -22.35 -40.70 43.80
CA PRO A 389 -22.67 -41.99 43.18
C PRO A 389 -22.51 -42.01 41.65
N ARG A 390 -22.13 -43.18 41.14
CA ARG A 390 -22.07 -43.56 39.73
C ARG A 390 -23.48 -43.89 39.21
N SER A 391 -23.75 -43.55 37.95
CA SER A 391 -24.48 -44.46 37.05
C SER A 391 -24.23 -44.09 35.59
N SER A 392 -23.87 -45.13 34.84
CA SER A 392 -23.71 -45.27 33.40
C SER A 392 -24.94 -44.92 32.58
N THR A 393 -24.77 -44.41 31.36
CA THR A 393 -25.40 -44.97 30.15
C THR A 393 -24.80 -44.39 28.86
N ALA A 394 -24.98 -45.17 27.80
CA ALA A 394 -24.25 -45.21 26.53
C ALA A 394 -24.40 -43.99 25.60
N SER A 395 -23.39 -43.86 24.72
CA SER A 395 -23.37 -43.07 23.49
C SER A 395 -24.49 -43.46 22.50
N PRO A 396 -24.75 -42.57 21.53
CA PRO A 396 -24.60 -43.02 20.15
C PRO A 396 -23.75 -42.07 19.29
N ALA A 397 -23.02 -42.69 18.37
CA ALA A 397 -22.20 -42.08 17.34
C ALA A 397 -23.06 -41.39 16.27
N LEU A 398 -22.63 -40.21 15.83
CA LEU A 398 -23.08 -39.59 14.59
C LEU A 398 -21.90 -39.49 13.63
N THR A 399 -22.08 -40.16 12.50
CA THR A 399 -21.25 -40.20 11.32
C THR A 399 -21.33 -38.86 10.57
N SER A 400 -20.19 -38.31 10.15
CA SER A 400 -20.17 -37.37 9.02
C SER A 400 -18.98 -37.69 8.12
N SER A 401 -19.34 -37.87 6.86
CA SER A 401 -18.55 -38.36 5.74
C SER A 401 -17.81 -37.19 5.07
N LEU A 402 -16.50 -37.35 4.89
CA LEU A 402 -15.68 -36.53 3.98
C LEU A 402 -15.52 -37.29 2.65
N PRO A 403 -15.67 -36.64 1.48
CA PRO A 403 -15.32 -37.25 0.21
C PRO A 403 -13.83 -37.14 -0.10
N THR A 404 -13.27 -38.28 -0.44
CA THR A 404 -11.94 -38.53 -1.01
C THR A 404 -11.83 -37.96 -2.43
N ALA A 405 -10.70 -37.33 -2.76
CA ALA A 405 -10.26 -37.10 -4.14
C ALA A 405 -8.91 -37.80 -4.40
N PRO A 406 -8.64 -38.29 -5.62
CA PRO A 406 -7.68 -39.35 -5.86
C PRO A 406 -6.24 -38.87 -6.08
N SER A 407 -5.33 -39.70 -5.59
CA SER A 407 -3.91 -39.73 -5.89
C SER A 407 -3.64 -40.11 -7.35
N THR A 408 -2.75 -39.37 -8.01
CA THR A 408 -1.90 -39.92 -9.07
C THR A 408 -0.45 -39.58 -8.78
N SER A 409 0.37 -40.62 -8.79
CA SER A 409 1.80 -40.61 -8.58
C SER A 409 2.51 -40.79 -9.92
N SER A 410 3.57 -40.02 -10.18
CA SER A 410 4.79 -40.50 -10.86
C SER A 410 5.91 -39.46 -10.85
N THR A 411 6.93 -39.78 -10.06
CA THR A 411 8.36 -39.88 -10.44
C THR A 411 8.97 -38.82 -11.36
N SER A 412 9.91 -38.03 -10.83
CA SER A 412 11.35 -38.08 -11.24
C SER A 412 12.17 -36.95 -10.58
N THR A 413 13.18 -37.37 -9.81
CA THR A 413 14.32 -36.59 -9.34
C THR A 413 15.27 -36.24 -10.49
N PRO A 414 15.95 -35.08 -10.41
CA PRO A 414 17.35 -35.04 -10.83
C PRO A 414 18.27 -34.58 -9.70
N SER A 415 19.33 -35.37 -9.58
CA SER A 415 20.57 -35.21 -8.83
C SER A 415 21.30 -33.90 -9.14
N THR A 416 21.67 -33.18 -8.08
CA THR A 416 22.65 -32.10 -8.07
C THR A 416 24.06 -32.63 -8.29
N THR A 417 24.76 -32.13 -9.30
CA THR A 417 26.20 -32.31 -9.49
C THR A 417 26.88 -30.94 -9.47
N SER A 418 27.75 -30.73 -8.48
CA SER A 418 28.65 -29.59 -8.39
C SER A 418 29.83 -29.74 -9.34
N PRO A 419 30.40 -28.65 -9.86
CA PRO A 419 31.82 -28.62 -10.19
C PRO A 419 32.59 -27.67 -9.29
N SER A 420 33.57 -28.24 -8.58
CA SER A 420 34.70 -27.53 -7.99
C SER A 420 35.65 -27.08 -9.09
N THR A 421 36.05 -25.81 -9.08
CA THR A 421 37.29 -25.37 -9.75
C THR A 421 38.02 -24.38 -8.87
N THR A 422 39.23 -24.79 -8.49
CA THR A 422 40.27 -24.03 -7.80
C THR A 422 40.88 -22.99 -8.75
N PRO A 423 41.25 -21.77 -8.30
CA PRO A 423 42.14 -20.90 -9.05
C PRO A 423 43.61 -21.07 -8.61
N PRO A 424 44.60 -20.91 -9.50
CA PRO A 424 45.99 -20.86 -9.12
C PRO A 424 46.45 -19.44 -8.75
N THR A 425 47.49 -19.43 -7.93
CA THR A 425 48.26 -18.34 -7.33
C THR A 425 49.20 -17.60 -8.30
N GLY A 426 49.45 -16.31 -8.00
CA GLY A 426 50.64 -15.53 -8.40
C GLY A 426 50.49 -14.80 -9.75
N SER A 427 50.82 -13.52 -9.93
CA SER A 427 51.91 -12.73 -9.36
C SER A 427 51.76 -11.24 -9.75
N SER A 428 52.12 -10.34 -8.83
CA SER A 428 52.50 -8.94 -9.10
C SER A 428 53.98 -8.91 -9.57
N PRO A 429 54.51 -7.88 -10.27
CA PRO A 429 54.43 -6.46 -9.90
C PRO A 429 54.37 -5.46 -11.08
N ARG A 430 54.15 -4.16 -10.80
CA ARG A 430 55.12 -3.05 -11.01
C ARG A 430 54.44 -1.68 -10.98
N ALA A 431 55.03 -0.79 -10.20
CA ALA A 431 54.70 0.62 -10.08
C ALA A 431 55.22 1.46 -11.27
N MET A 432 54.49 2.51 -11.63
CA MET A 432 54.98 3.72 -12.30
C MET A 432 54.10 4.90 -11.82
N THR A 433 54.58 5.70 -10.86
CA THR A 433 55.23 7.02 -11.04
C THR A 433 54.43 8.03 -11.87
N THR A 434 53.92 9.04 -11.15
CA THR A 434 53.49 10.37 -11.61
C THR A 434 54.55 11.08 -12.46
N PRO A 435 54.14 12.12 -13.20
CA PRO A 435 54.73 13.41 -12.89
C PRO A 435 53.72 14.56 -12.75
N ARG A 436 54.23 15.60 -12.10
CA ARG A 436 53.62 16.81 -11.58
C ARG A 436 54.27 17.99 -12.29
N SER A 437 53.48 18.93 -12.83
CA SER A 437 53.84 20.32 -13.18
C SER A 437 52.72 20.89 -14.06
N SER A 438 52.25 22.13 -14.00
CA SER A 438 52.65 23.35 -13.28
C SER A 438 51.57 24.43 -13.51
N ALA A 439 51.58 25.44 -12.65
CA ALA A 439 50.63 26.54 -12.55
C ALA A 439 50.74 27.64 -13.63
N LEU A 440 49.64 28.35 -13.87
CA LEU A 440 49.50 29.77 -14.30
C LEU A 440 48.00 30.12 -14.17
N SER A 441 47.48 30.85 -13.17
CA SER A 441 47.64 32.24 -12.69
C SER A 441 46.77 33.29 -13.44
N LYS A 442 45.82 33.89 -12.67
CA LYS A 442 45.13 35.21 -12.79
C LYS A 442 44.08 35.36 -13.91
N ALA A 443 42.94 36.06 -13.74
CA ALA A 443 42.61 37.23 -12.91
C ALA A 443 41.10 37.23 -12.49
N GLN A 444 40.77 37.56 -11.23
CA GLN A 444 40.14 38.81 -10.72
C GLN A 444 38.72 39.15 -11.25
N THR A 445 37.73 39.19 -10.34
CA THR A 445 37.06 40.41 -9.80
C THR A 445 35.98 39.98 -8.79
N SER A 446 36.18 40.31 -7.50
CA SER A 446 35.40 41.29 -6.72
C SER A 446 33.98 40.87 -6.35
N THR A 447 33.72 40.67 -5.05
CA THR A 447 32.91 41.57 -4.19
C THR A 447 32.66 40.90 -2.85
N SER A 448 32.98 41.60 -1.76
CA SER A 448 32.61 41.27 -0.38
C SER A 448 31.09 41.39 -0.15
N PRO A 449 30.58 40.79 0.94
CA PRO A 449 29.58 41.49 1.74
C PRO A 449 29.95 41.50 3.24
N PRO A 450 29.63 42.58 3.99
CA PRO A 450 29.59 42.54 5.45
C PRO A 450 28.17 42.34 6.00
N ASN A 451 28.17 41.83 7.23
CA ASN A 451 27.09 41.56 8.18
C ASN A 451 25.98 42.61 8.35
N SER A 452 24.82 42.10 8.76
CA SER A 452 23.85 42.56 9.81
C SER A 452 22.42 42.28 9.31
N GLY A 453 21.46 41.73 10.06
CA GLY A 453 21.25 41.74 11.50
C GLY A 453 19.99 42.57 11.79
N THR A 454 18.80 41.97 11.74
CA THR A 454 17.52 42.50 12.28
C THR A 454 16.45 41.40 12.18
N ALA A 455 15.99 40.81 13.28
CA ALA A 455 15.01 41.30 14.27
C ALA A 455 13.56 40.90 13.91
N HIS A 456 13.02 39.97 14.71
CA HIS A 456 11.62 39.58 14.78
C HIS A 456 10.73 40.70 15.33
N PRO A 457 9.46 40.83 14.89
CA PRO A 457 8.45 41.55 15.65
C PRO A 457 7.59 40.59 16.51
N PRO A 458 7.20 41.00 17.74
CA PRO A 458 6.23 40.27 18.56
C PRO A 458 4.79 40.75 18.29
N PHE A 459 3.84 39.81 18.25
CA PHE A 459 2.40 40.10 18.22
C PHE A 459 1.88 40.31 19.65
N ALA A 460 1.47 41.53 19.95
CA ALA A 460 0.80 41.91 21.19
C ALA A 460 -0.73 41.84 21.05
N TRP A 461 -1.39 41.43 22.14
CA TRP A 461 -2.82 41.50 22.35
C TRP A 461 -3.26 42.93 22.69
N THR A 462 -4.35 43.41 22.10
CA THR A 462 -5.11 44.58 22.59
C THR A 462 -6.61 44.29 22.61
N THR A 463 -7.19 44.49 23.79
CA THR A 463 -8.61 44.61 24.10
C THR A 463 -9.15 45.95 23.59
N GLY A 464 -10.43 46.00 23.18
CA GLY A 464 -11.08 47.28 22.84
C GLY A 464 -12.40 47.11 22.09
N ARG A 465 -13.48 47.49 22.75
CA ARG A 465 -14.90 47.28 22.41
C ARG A 465 -15.50 48.61 21.94
N THR A 466 -16.17 48.67 20.77
CA THR A 466 -17.26 49.62 20.48
C THR A 466 -18.12 49.16 19.30
N SER A 467 -19.43 49.00 19.53
CA SER A 467 -20.48 48.91 18.50
C SER A 467 -20.69 50.25 17.78
N PRO A 468 -21.35 50.28 16.60
CA PRO A 468 -22.77 50.67 16.60
C PRO A 468 -23.69 50.00 15.54
N LYS A 469 -24.95 49.82 15.96
CA LYS A 469 -26.26 49.96 15.27
C LYS A 469 -26.46 49.55 13.80
N SER A 470 -27.46 48.67 13.62
CA SER A 470 -28.23 48.34 12.40
C SER A 470 -28.94 49.53 11.75
N PRO A 471 -29.47 49.37 10.51
CA PRO A 471 -30.89 49.01 10.39
C PRO A 471 -31.24 48.01 9.26
N SER A 472 -32.28 47.19 9.48
CA SER A 472 -33.12 46.58 8.42
C SER A 472 -34.24 47.54 8.03
N PRO A 473 -34.87 47.41 6.84
CA PRO A 473 -36.14 46.65 6.76
C PRO A 473 -36.44 45.99 5.38
N GLY A 474 -37.42 45.07 5.34
CA GLY A 474 -38.12 44.72 4.07
C GLY A 474 -38.84 43.37 4.07
N ARG A 475 -40.19 43.39 4.15
CA ARG A 475 -41.12 42.25 4.17
C ARG A 475 -41.54 41.76 2.76
N ARG A 476 -41.72 40.43 2.65
CA ARG A 476 -42.74 39.55 1.97
C ARG A 476 -43.81 40.13 1.02
N PRO A 477 -44.31 39.34 0.03
CA PRO A 477 -45.43 38.34 0.20
C PRO A 477 -45.13 36.94 -0.43
N ALA A 478 -45.53 35.77 0.13
CA ALA A 478 -46.80 34.99 -0.02
C ALA A 478 -47.24 34.79 -1.49
N SER A 479 -47.61 33.63 -2.07
CA SER A 479 -48.09 32.27 -1.70
C SER A 479 -48.24 31.47 -3.06
N PRO A 480 -48.88 30.28 -3.22
CA PRO A 480 -49.13 29.12 -2.33
C PRO A 480 -48.94 27.71 -2.99
N SER A 481 -49.12 26.67 -2.15
CA SER A 481 -49.72 25.34 -2.43
C SER A 481 -49.00 24.25 -3.24
N ALA A 482 -48.68 23.12 -2.59
CA ALA A 482 -49.31 21.82 -2.88
C ALA A 482 -49.08 20.79 -1.76
N LEU A 483 -50.20 20.28 -1.24
CA LEU A 483 -50.39 19.16 -0.33
C LEU A 483 -49.98 17.83 -1.00
N ALA A 484 -49.32 16.91 -0.28
CA ALA A 484 -49.52 15.47 -0.47
C ALA A 484 -49.29 14.69 0.83
N LYS A 485 -50.22 13.77 1.07
CA LYS A 485 -50.57 13.11 2.33
C LYS A 485 -49.60 11.99 2.73
N ARG A 486 -49.47 11.82 4.04
CA ARG A 486 -48.87 10.67 4.74
C ARG A 486 -49.97 9.66 5.09
N ALA A 487 -49.74 8.37 4.88
CA ALA A 487 -50.48 7.27 5.52
C ALA A 487 -49.59 6.00 5.65
N PRO A 488 -49.84 5.09 6.61
CA PRO A 488 -48.87 4.12 7.12
C PRO A 488 -49.09 2.68 6.62
N ARG A 489 -48.04 1.85 6.65
CA ARG A 489 -48.10 0.36 6.58
C ARG A 489 -47.16 -0.18 7.65
N LYS A 490 -47.63 -0.76 8.77
CA LYS A 490 -48.09 -2.15 8.99
C LYS A 490 -47.13 -3.23 8.42
N HIS A 491 -46.48 -3.93 9.36
CA HIS A 491 -45.82 -5.24 9.21
C HIS A 491 -46.77 -6.29 8.62
N PRO A 492 -46.21 -7.39 8.08
CA PRO A 492 -46.28 -8.65 8.83
C PRO A 492 -45.04 -9.56 8.75
N CYS A 493 -44.97 -10.46 9.74
CA CYS A 493 -44.15 -11.67 9.93
C CYS A 493 -42.67 -11.49 10.28
#